data_AF-A0A7X7I2S2-F1
#
_entry.id   AF-A0A7X7I2S2-F1
#
_cell.length_a   1.000
_cell.length_b   1.000
_cell.length_c   1.000
_cell.angle_alpha   90.00
_cell.angle_beta   90.00
_cell.angle_gamma   90.00
#
_symmetry.space_group_name_H-M   'P 1'
#
loop_
_entity.id
_entity.type
_entity.pdbx_description
1 polymer ?
#
loop_
_entity_poly.entity_id
_entity_poly.type
_entity_poly.pdbx_seq_one_letter_code
_entity_poly.pdbx_strand_id
1 'polypeptide(L)'
;MFSRKLILAVSILALAFSSSFARNILEKKIFYVNNVNKTGVAKFWVIYLGGFDVNLTRKIPGEGDVPVQAKVNLQLISSGYVEGNGYGTKGKVDCLPTLLFVNNGEERRIVLDSIDYIYDFGRKVQLKTGESGDLVLDIEGNKVSSRKFIMREYKLTNYYGEEILKEGSQETAIVAIALSQDGLAKAQKAQAVLDANTEQK
;
A
#
# COMPACT_ATOMS: atom_id res chain seq x y z
N MET A 1 -29.64 6.69 -38.87
CA MET A 1 -28.30 6.96 -39.42
C MET A 1 -27.63 7.99 -38.50
N PHE A 2 -26.85 7.53 -37.51
CA PHE A 2 -26.27 8.45 -36.53
C PHE A 2 -25.21 9.33 -37.21
N SER A 3 -25.36 10.65 -37.07
CA SER A 3 -24.42 11.64 -37.59
C SER A 3 -23.00 11.32 -37.10
N ARG A 4 -22.01 11.29 -38.01
CA ARG A 4 -20.59 11.08 -37.68
C ARG A 4 -20.07 12.04 -36.61
N LYS A 5 -20.71 13.22 -36.47
CA LYS A 5 -20.41 14.20 -35.42
C LYS A 5 -20.90 13.78 -34.03
N LEU A 6 -22.00 13.03 -33.95
CA LEU A 6 -22.55 12.52 -32.70
C LEU A 6 -21.69 11.39 -32.11
N ILE A 7 -21.17 10.51 -32.99
CA ILE A 7 -20.25 9.43 -32.58
C ILE A 7 -18.95 10.02 -32.02
N LEU A 8 -18.39 11.05 -32.67
CA LEU A 8 -17.15 11.69 -32.20
C LEU A 8 -17.34 12.38 -30.84
N ALA A 9 -18.48 13.03 -30.60
CA ALA A 9 -18.79 13.70 -29.34
C ALA A 9 -18.96 12.72 -28.17
N VAL A 10 -19.58 11.55 -28.41
CA VAL A 10 -19.75 10.50 -27.40
C VAL A 10 -18.40 9.85 -27.05
N SER A 11 -17.50 9.68 -28.02
CA SER A 11 -16.14 9.14 -27.77
C SER A 11 -15.27 10.07 -26.93
N ILE A 12 -15.40 11.39 -27.11
CA ILE A 12 -14.65 12.39 -26.32
C ILE A 12 -15.21 12.45 -24.88
N LEU A 13 -16.53 12.31 -24.71
CA LEU A 13 -17.15 12.23 -23.38
C LEU A 13 -16.78 10.93 -22.65
N ALA A 14 -16.69 9.80 -23.36
CA ALA A 14 -16.25 8.52 -22.80
C ALA A 14 -14.77 8.55 -22.35
N LEU A 15 -13.90 9.31 -23.04
CA LEU A 15 -12.52 9.54 -22.62
C LEU A 15 -12.44 10.47 -21.40
N ALA A 16 -13.33 11.46 -21.28
CA ALA A 16 -13.38 12.35 -20.11
C ALA A 16 -13.88 11.65 -18.83
N PHE A 17 -14.77 10.65 -18.94
CA PHE A 17 -15.18 9.80 -17.81
C PHE A 17 -14.21 8.65 -17.49
N SER A 18 -13.22 8.41 -18.36
CA SER A 18 -12.08 7.53 -18.05
C SER A 18 -10.96 8.27 -17.32
N SER A 19 -11.17 9.53 -16.94
CA SER A 19 -10.28 10.24 -16.04
C SER A 19 -10.15 9.44 -14.74
N SER A 20 -8.97 8.86 -14.59
CA SER A 20 -8.40 8.30 -13.38
C SER A 20 -9.17 8.74 -12.14
N PHE A 21 -9.73 7.76 -11.42
CA PHE A 21 -9.94 7.91 -9.99
C PHE A 21 -8.70 8.62 -9.44
N ALA A 22 -8.85 9.88 -9.06
CA ALA A 22 -7.82 10.60 -8.35
C ALA A 22 -7.58 9.76 -7.09
N ARG A 23 -6.50 8.98 -7.08
CA ARG A 23 -6.05 8.33 -5.86
C ARG A 23 -5.85 9.49 -4.90
N ASN A 24 -6.63 9.55 -3.82
CA ASN A 24 -6.50 10.57 -2.78
C ASN A 24 -5.20 10.32 -2.02
N ILE A 25 -4.07 10.60 -2.68
CA ILE A 25 -2.70 10.48 -2.19
C ILE A 25 -2.35 11.84 -1.61
N LEU A 26 -2.39 11.95 -0.28
CA LEU A 26 -2.00 13.14 0.45
C LEU A 26 -0.48 13.19 0.59
N GLU A 27 0.09 14.39 0.58
CA GLU A 27 1.53 14.55 0.79
C GLU A 27 1.93 14.00 2.16
N LYS A 28 2.83 13.02 2.18
CA LYS A 28 3.45 12.51 3.41
C LYS A 28 4.88 12.07 3.12
N LYS A 29 5.84 12.74 3.74
CA LYS A 29 7.26 12.43 3.56
C LYS A 29 7.60 11.06 4.15
N ILE A 30 8.31 10.23 3.39
CA ILE A 30 8.85 8.95 3.80
C ILE A 30 10.33 8.86 3.42
N PHE A 31 11.09 8.16 4.24
CA PHE A 31 12.47 7.78 4.01
C PHE A 31 12.51 6.26 3.82
N TYR A 32 13.28 5.77 2.88
CA TYR A 32 13.32 4.34 2.59
C TYR A 32 14.71 3.86 2.19
N VAL A 33 14.91 2.54 2.30
CA VAL A 33 16.08 1.81 1.78
C VAL A 33 15.57 0.80 0.76
N ASN A 34 16.12 0.83 -0.45
CA ASN A 34 15.78 -0.15 -1.48
C ASN A 34 16.57 -1.45 -1.33
N ASN A 35 16.24 -2.45 -2.14
CA ASN A 35 16.90 -3.76 -2.15
C ASN A 35 18.37 -3.77 -2.62
N VAL A 36 18.89 -2.63 -3.09
CA VAL A 36 20.31 -2.45 -3.41
C VAL A 36 21.01 -1.52 -2.40
N ASN A 37 20.44 -1.41 -1.19
CA ASN A 37 20.94 -0.62 -0.07
C ASN A 37 21.12 0.88 -0.34
N LYS A 38 20.42 1.43 -1.35
CA LYS A 38 20.35 2.87 -1.58
C LYS A 38 19.21 3.47 -0.79
N THR A 39 19.50 4.59 -0.13
CA THR A 39 18.51 5.39 0.60
C THR A 39 17.82 6.38 -0.32
N GLY A 40 16.52 6.59 -0.14
CA GLY A 40 15.74 7.58 -0.88
C GLY A 40 14.72 8.30 -0.01
N VAL A 41 14.09 9.32 -0.59
CA VAL A 41 13.05 10.14 0.05
C VAL A 41 11.93 10.38 -0.95
N ALA A 42 10.69 10.18 -0.53
CA ALA A 42 9.51 10.47 -1.33
C ALA A 42 8.48 11.26 -0.52
N LYS A 43 7.66 12.07 -1.22
CA LYS A 43 6.57 12.87 -0.65
C LYS A 43 5.19 12.32 -1.00
N PHE A 44 5.05 11.78 -2.21
CA PHE A 44 3.87 11.10 -2.70
C PHE A 44 4.30 9.70 -3.10
N TRP A 45 3.67 8.68 -2.51
CA TRP A 45 4.13 7.31 -2.66
C TRP A 45 2.99 6.32 -2.43
N VAL A 46 3.18 5.16 -3.04
CA VAL A 46 2.36 3.98 -2.84
C VAL A 46 3.30 2.80 -2.59
N ILE A 47 3.02 2.02 -1.55
CA ILE A 47 3.73 0.78 -1.25
C ILE A 47 2.76 -0.37 -1.43
N TYR A 48 3.02 -1.21 -2.43
CA TYR A 48 2.30 -2.45 -2.67
C TYR A 48 2.73 -3.49 -1.63
N LEU A 49 1.74 -4.05 -0.94
CA LEU A 49 1.91 -5.02 0.16
C LEU A 49 1.71 -6.47 -0.30
N GLY A 50 1.27 -6.65 -1.55
CA GLY A 50 1.06 -7.95 -2.20
C GLY A 50 -0.40 -8.21 -2.58
N GLY A 51 -0.61 -9.29 -3.33
CA GLY A 51 -1.93 -9.83 -3.67
C GLY A 51 -2.27 -11.04 -2.79
N PHE A 52 -3.51 -11.13 -2.33
CA PHE A 52 -3.97 -12.16 -1.39
C PHE A 52 -5.32 -12.72 -1.82
N ASP A 53 -5.47 -14.03 -1.71
CA ASP A 53 -6.75 -14.73 -1.86
C ASP A 53 -7.45 -14.74 -0.50
N VAL A 54 -8.66 -14.19 -0.43
CA VAL A 54 -9.41 -13.94 0.81
C VAL A 54 -10.87 -14.29 0.63
N ASN A 55 -11.55 -14.59 1.74
CA ASN A 55 -13.00 -14.75 1.78
C ASN A 55 -13.62 -13.54 2.48
N LEU A 56 -14.33 -12.71 1.71
CA LEU A 56 -14.92 -11.48 2.19
C LEU A 56 -16.43 -11.65 2.37
N THR A 57 -17.00 -11.11 3.44
CA THR A 57 -18.45 -11.07 3.60
C THR A 57 -18.99 -9.83 2.90
N ARG A 58 -19.88 -10.00 1.92
CA ARG A 58 -20.42 -8.88 1.13
C ARG A 58 -21.93 -8.97 1.06
N LYS A 59 -22.57 -7.81 1.15
CA LYS A 59 -24.01 -7.69 0.96
C LYS A 59 -24.33 -7.59 -0.53
N ILE A 60 -24.98 -8.61 -1.08
CA ILE A 60 -25.40 -8.66 -2.48
C ILE A 60 -26.91 -8.40 -2.57
N PRO A 61 -27.39 -7.51 -3.48
CA PRO A 61 -28.81 -7.27 -3.67
C PRO A 61 -29.57 -8.57 -3.95
N GLY A 62 -30.58 -8.86 -3.13
CA GLY A 62 -31.41 -10.07 -3.26
C GLY A 62 -30.87 -11.34 -2.58
N GLU A 63 -29.57 -11.40 -2.23
CA GLU A 63 -28.96 -12.58 -1.58
C GLU A 63 -28.60 -12.33 -0.10
N GLY A 64 -28.54 -11.06 0.34
CA GLY A 64 -28.11 -10.72 1.70
C GLY A 64 -26.59 -10.75 1.86
N ASP A 65 -26.10 -11.04 3.07
CA ASP A 65 -24.67 -11.17 3.34
C ASP A 65 -24.18 -12.55 2.92
N VAL A 66 -23.30 -12.59 1.93
CA VAL A 66 -22.75 -13.84 1.38
C VAL A 66 -21.22 -13.83 1.41
N PRO A 67 -20.58 -14.98 1.61
CA PRO A 67 -19.14 -15.10 1.45
C PRO A 67 -18.76 -15.02 -0.03
N VAL A 68 -17.81 -14.15 -0.34
CA VAL A 68 -17.24 -13.95 -1.66
C VAL A 68 -15.76 -14.26 -1.60
N GLN A 69 -15.36 -15.32 -2.31
CA GLN A 69 -13.94 -15.59 -2.55
C GLN A 69 -13.41 -14.55 -3.53
N ALA A 70 -12.33 -13.87 -3.15
CA ALA A 70 -11.75 -12.81 -3.94
C ALA A 70 -10.23 -12.78 -3.86
N LYS A 71 -9.62 -12.22 -4.90
CA LYS A 71 -8.20 -11.88 -4.92
C LYS A 71 -8.04 -10.37 -4.83
N VAL A 72 -7.44 -9.90 -3.74
CA VAL A 72 -7.25 -8.48 -3.44
C VAL A 72 -5.78 -8.11 -3.49
N ASN A 73 -5.47 -6.99 -4.13
CA ASN A 73 -4.14 -6.38 -4.08
C ASN A 73 -4.16 -5.26 -3.06
N LEU A 74 -3.21 -5.30 -2.13
CA LEU A 74 -3.11 -4.34 -1.05
C LEU A 74 -2.04 -3.30 -1.33
N GLN A 75 -2.34 -2.06 -0.98
CA GLN A 75 -1.44 -0.93 -1.08
C GLN A 75 -1.55 -0.02 0.15
N LEU A 76 -0.43 0.33 0.76
CA LEU A 76 -0.32 1.42 1.72
C LEU A 76 -0.03 2.70 0.94
N ILE A 77 -0.88 3.71 1.08
CA ILE A 77 -0.69 4.98 0.38
C ILE A 77 -0.23 6.07 1.36
N SER A 78 0.36 7.14 0.84
CA SER A 78 0.91 8.23 1.67
C SER A 78 -0.12 8.92 2.58
N SER A 79 -1.42 8.80 2.29
CA SER A 79 -2.50 9.23 3.18
C SER A 79 -2.59 8.46 4.50
N GLY A 80 -1.82 7.37 4.65
CA GLY A 80 -1.64 6.65 5.92
C GLY A 80 -2.59 5.49 6.15
N TYR A 81 -3.43 5.15 5.18
CA TYR A 81 -4.34 4.00 5.24
C TYR A 81 -3.99 2.96 4.18
N VAL A 82 -4.46 1.73 4.39
CA VAL A 82 -4.29 0.61 3.45
C VAL A 82 -5.57 0.46 2.64
N GLU A 83 -5.41 0.34 1.34
CA GLU A 83 -6.49 0.02 0.40
C GLU A 83 -6.30 -1.38 -0.16
N GLY A 84 -7.39 -2.13 -0.27
CA GLY A 84 -7.41 -3.38 -1.02
C GLY A 84 -8.39 -3.30 -2.17
N ASN A 85 -7.91 -3.50 -3.39
CA ASN A 85 -8.74 -3.52 -4.60
C ASN A 85 -8.55 -4.86 -5.31
N GLY A 86 -9.64 -5.43 -5.82
CA GLY A 86 -9.59 -6.77 -6.39
C GLY A 86 -10.83 -7.18 -7.15
N TYR A 87 -10.86 -8.47 -7.48
CA TYR A 87 -11.99 -9.13 -8.12
C TYR A 87 -12.26 -10.46 -7.41
N GLY A 88 -13.53 -10.75 -7.20
CA GLY A 88 -14.02 -12.01 -6.69
C GLY A 88 -15.03 -12.66 -7.62
N THR A 89 -15.58 -13.78 -7.16
CA THR A 89 -16.55 -14.59 -7.93
C THR A 89 -17.82 -13.82 -8.32
N LYS A 90 -18.12 -12.72 -7.61
CA LYS A 90 -19.31 -11.88 -7.82
C LYS A 90 -18.97 -10.47 -8.34
N GLY A 91 -17.75 -10.26 -8.87
CA GLY A 91 -17.34 -9.01 -9.51
C GLY A 91 -16.25 -8.25 -8.74
N LYS A 92 -16.18 -6.93 -8.94
CA LYS A 92 -15.18 -6.07 -8.29
C LYS A 92 -15.40 -6.06 -6.77
N VAL A 93 -14.30 -6.14 -6.02
CA VAL A 93 -14.32 -5.98 -4.56
C VAL A 93 -13.32 -4.92 -4.14
N ASP A 94 -13.74 -4.09 -3.21
CA ASP A 94 -12.89 -3.13 -2.51
C ASP A 94 -12.97 -3.44 -1.01
N CYS A 95 -11.88 -3.22 -0.30
CA CYS A 95 -11.78 -3.42 1.15
C CYS A 95 -10.78 -2.43 1.76
N LEU A 96 -10.91 -2.20 3.07
CA LEU A 96 -10.03 -1.33 3.85
C LEU A 96 -9.34 -2.16 4.94
N PRO A 97 -8.20 -2.80 4.64
CA PRO A 97 -7.47 -3.58 5.63
C PRO A 97 -6.95 -2.71 6.77
N THR A 98 -6.77 -3.33 7.93
CA THR A 98 -6.13 -2.68 9.09
C THR A 98 -4.73 -3.23 9.31
N LEU A 99 -3.82 -2.38 9.79
CA LEU A 99 -2.48 -2.79 10.21
C LEU A 99 -2.55 -3.33 11.63
N LEU A 100 -2.05 -4.54 11.83
CA LEU A 100 -1.90 -5.19 13.12
C LEU A 100 -0.42 -5.28 13.48
N PHE A 101 -0.13 -4.96 14.73
CA PHE A 101 1.12 -5.24 15.40
C PHE A 101 0.96 -6.53 16.19
N VAL A 102 1.88 -7.47 16.00
CA VAL A 102 1.90 -8.73 16.74
C VAL A 102 3.21 -8.85 17.51
N ASN A 103 3.12 -8.97 18.84
CA ASN A 103 4.28 -9.17 19.71
C ASN A 103 3.91 -10.18 20.80
N ASN A 104 4.68 -11.27 20.91
CA ASN A 104 4.47 -12.34 21.90
C ASN A 104 3.04 -12.91 21.92
N GLY A 105 2.38 -12.96 20.77
CA GLY A 105 1.00 -13.45 20.63
C GLY A 105 -0.09 -12.42 20.98
N GLU A 106 0.28 -11.24 21.48
CA GLU A 106 -0.65 -10.12 21.61
C GLU A 106 -0.77 -9.39 20.27
N GLU A 107 -2.02 -9.16 19.85
CA GLU A 107 -2.33 -8.44 18.63
C GLU A 107 -3.02 -7.12 18.94
N ARG A 108 -2.57 -6.04 18.31
CA ARG A 108 -3.23 -4.75 18.41
C ARG A 108 -3.22 -4.00 17.10
N ARG A 109 -4.29 -3.24 16.86
CA ARG A 109 -4.36 -2.32 15.72
C ARG A 109 -3.35 -1.18 15.91
N ILE A 110 -2.64 -0.86 14.84
CA ILE A 110 -1.71 0.27 14.80
C ILE A 110 -2.01 1.16 13.61
N VAL A 111 -1.62 2.43 13.72
CA VAL A 111 -1.69 3.40 12.63
C VAL A 111 -0.27 3.77 12.20
N LEU A 112 -0.12 4.23 10.96
CA LEU A 112 1.20 4.57 10.40
C LEU A 112 1.98 5.57 11.29
N ASP A 113 1.29 6.51 11.95
CA ASP A 113 1.94 7.51 12.81
C ASP A 113 2.46 6.97 14.15
N SER A 114 2.02 5.77 14.56
CA SER A 114 2.54 5.09 15.76
C SER A 114 3.86 4.35 15.51
N ILE A 115 4.24 4.19 14.24
CA ILE A 115 5.40 3.43 13.79
C ILE A 115 6.64 4.32 13.78
N ASP A 116 7.76 3.84 14.33
CA ASP A 116 9.08 4.47 14.18
C ASP A 116 9.65 4.07 12.81
N TYR A 117 9.75 2.76 12.56
CA TYR A 117 10.19 2.21 11.27
C TYR A 117 9.66 0.80 11.00
N ILE A 118 9.69 0.41 9.72
CA ILE A 118 9.38 -0.94 9.22
C ILE A 118 10.63 -1.46 8.50
N TYR A 119 10.91 -2.75 8.62
CA TYR A 119 12.07 -3.42 8.03
C TYR A 119 11.72 -4.86 7.62
N ASP A 120 12.71 -5.63 7.17
CA ASP A 120 12.54 -6.98 6.62
C ASP A 120 11.48 -7.03 5.50
N PHE A 121 11.63 -6.11 4.53
CA PHE A 121 10.73 -5.97 3.38
C PHE A 121 9.24 -5.80 3.76
N GLY A 122 8.97 -5.21 4.92
CA GLY A 122 7.60 -4.98 5.39
C GLY A 122 7.12 -5.90 6.51
N ARG A 123 7.85 -6.98 6.80
CA ARG A 123 7.40 -8.02 7.74
C ARG A 123 7.53 -7.62 9.20
N LYS A 124 8.50 -6.76 9.53
CA LYS A 124 8.80 -6.38 10.91
C LYS A 124 8.63 -4.89 11.11
N VAL A 125 8.16 -4.52 12.30
CA VAL A 125 7.85 -3.14 12.65
C VAL A 125 8.35 -2.82 14.05
N GLN A 126 8.90 -1.62 14.18
CA GLN A 126 9.24 -0.99 15.45
C GLN A 126 8.30 0.19 15.68
N LEU A 127 7.64 0.21 16.83
CA LEU A 127 6.78 1.30 17.24
C LEU A 127 7.58 2.40 17.95
N LYS A 128 7.04 3.62 17.95
CA LYS A 128 7.64 4.77 18.65
C LYS A 128 7.77 4.57 20.16
N THR A 129 6.98 3.65 20.72
CA THR A 129 7.06 3.22 22.13
C THR A 129 8.31 2.39 22.44
N GLY A 130 9.03 1.90 21.41
CA GLY A 130 10.18 1.00 21.57
C GLY A 130 9.83 -0.49 21.52
N GLU A 131 8.56 -0.85 21.28
CA GLU A 131 8.14 -2.24 21.07
C GLU A 131 8.42 -2.69 19.63
N SER A 132 8.98 -3.89 19.48
CA SER A 132 9.27 -4.53 18.19
C SER A 132 8.37 -5.75 18.00
N GLY A 133 7.95 -6.02 16.77
CA GLY A 133 7.05 -7.13 16.47
C GLY A 133 6.86 -7.34 14.98
N ASP A 134 5.94 -8.22 14.63
CA ASP A 134 5.59 -8.50 13.25
C ASP A 134 4.44 -7.59 12.79
N LEU A 135 4.50 -7.20 11.51
CA LEU A 135 3.43 -6.46 10.85
C LEU A 135 2.50 -7.46 10.15
N VAL A 136 1.23 -7.42 10.51
CA VAL A 136 0.18 -8.26 9.94
C VAL A 136 -0.90 -7.36 9.34
N LEU A 137 -1.49 -7.80 8.24
CA LEU A 137 -2.60 -7.13 7.56
C LEU A 137 -3.88 -7.88 7.87
N ASP A 138 -4.86 -7.20 8.44
CA ASP A 138 -6.19 -7.76 8.68
C ASP A 138 -7.15 -7.28 7.59
N ILE A 139 -7.49 -8.20 6.68
CA ILE A 139 -8.42 -7.98 5.59
C ILE A 139 -9.79 -8.49 6.04
N GLU A 140 -10.46 -7.67 6.86
CA GLU A 140 -11.81 -7.94 7.37
C GLU A 140 -11.97 -9.33 8.02
N GLY A 141 -11.01 -9.72 8.86
CA GLY A 141 -10.93 -11.02 9.54
C GLY A 141 -9.93 -11.99 8.91
N ASN A 142 -9.49 -11.75 7.67
CA ASN A 142 -8.45 -12.56 7.03
C ASN A 142 -7.07 -11.96 7.35
N LYS A 143 -6.39 -12.51 8.35
CA LYS A 143 -5.05 -12.08 8.76
C LYS A 143 -3.98 -12.67 7.82
N VAL A 144 -3.20 -11.79 7.21
CA VAL A 144 -2.10 -12.18 6.31
C VAL A 144 -0.83 -11.41 6.65
N SER A 145 0.32 -12.07 6.57
CA SER A 145 1.60 -11.37 6.66
C SER A 145 1.87 -10.64 5.34
N SER A 146 2.42 -9.43 5.42
CA SER A 146 2.79 -8.68 4.24
C SER A 146 3.78 -9.45 3.37
N ARG A 147 3.59 -9.37 2.06
CA ARG A 147 4.63 -9.79 1.10
C ARG A 147 5.69 -8.70 1.00
N LYS A 148 6.75 -9.00 0.25
CA LYS A 148 7.85 -8.08 -0.04
C LYS A 148 7.31 -6.72 -0.51
N PHE A 149 7.58 -5.66 0.24
CA PHE A 149 7.15 -4.31 -0.09
C PHE A 149 7.77 -3.82 -1.40
N ILE A 150 6.93 -3.31 -2.29
CA ILE A 150 7.32 -2.67 -3.55
C ILE A 150 6.78 -1.25 -3.53
N MET A 151 7.64 -0.27 -3.75
CA MET A 151 7.27 1.14 -3.70
C MET A 151 7.28 1.78 -5.09
N ARG A 152 6.32 2.66 -5.33
CA ARG A 152 6.29 3.59 -6.46
C ARG A 152 6.21 5.02 -5.94
N GLU A 153 7.08 5.88 -6.47
CA GLU A 153 7.07 7.31 -6.18
C GLU A 153 6.20 8.07 -7.19
N TYR A 154 5.59 9.15 -6.71
CA TYR A 154 4.88 10.11 -7.54
C TYR A 154 5.49 11.49 -7.39
N LYS A 155 5.48 12.26 -8.47
CA LYS A 155 5.91 13.65 -8.53
C LYS A 155 4.72 14.51 -8.94
N LEU A 156 4.56 15.63 -8.24
CA LEU A 156 3.62 16.66 -8.64
C LEU A 156 4.16 17.33 -9.91
N THR A 157 3.33 17.40 -10.94
CA THR A 157 3.66 18.01 -12.23
C THR A 157 2.52 18.90 -12.66
N ASN A 158 2.83 20.07 -13.22
CA ASN A 158 1.82 20.94 -13.80
C ASN A 158 1.51 20.46 -15.24
N TYR A 159 0.24 20.22 -15.53
CA TYR A 159 -0.24 19.84 -16.85
C TYR A 159 -1.44 20.72 -17.20
N TYR A 160 -1.27 21.56 -18.23
CA TYR A 160 -2.29 22.54 -18.66
C TYR A 160 -2.83 23.45 -17.55
N GLY A 161 -2.00 23.83 -16.57
CA GLY A 161 -2.39 24.70 -15.46
C GLY A 161 -2.97 23.98 -14.25
N GLU A 162 -3.16 22.66 -14.32
CA GLU A 162 -3.58 21.81 -13.20
C GLU A 162 -2.39 21.03 -12.62
N GLU A 163 -2.34 20.89 -11.29
CA GLU A 163 -1.35 20.05 -10.64
C GLU A 163 -1.82 18.59 -10.60
N ILE A 164 -1.06 17.71 -11.25
CA ILE A 164 -1.34 16.28 -11.32
C ILE A 164 -0.17 15.47 -10.75
N LEU A 165 -0.49 14.31 -10.14
CA LEU A 165 0.52 13.34 -9.73
C LEU A 165 0.89 12.44 -10.90
N LYS A 166 2.16 12.46 -11.30
CA LYS A 166 2.72 11.57 -12.31
C LYS A 166 3.72 10.62 -11.68
N GLU A 167 3.84 9.42 -12.24
CA GLU A 167 4.82 8.42 -11.79
C GLU A 167 6.24 8.98 -11.90
N GLY A 168 6.94 9.01 -10.77
CA GLY A 168 8.27 9.61 -10.63
C GLY A 168 9.41 8.59 -10.75
N SER A 169 9.11 7.30 -10.57
CA SER A 169 10.06 6.19 -10.62
C SER A 169 9.37 4.90 -11.08
N GLN A 170 10.17 3.92 -11.51
CA GLN A 170 9.69 2.54 -11.61
C GLN A 170 9.48 1.94 -10.21
N GLU A 171 8.65 0.88 -10.16
CA GLU A 171 8.44 0.10 -8.96
C GLU A 171 9.75 -0.52 -8.46
N THR A 172 10.06 -0.29 -7.18
CA THR A 172 11.31 -0.75 -6.58
C THR A 172 11.02 -1.47 -5.28
N ALA A 173 11.67 -2.62 -5.07
CA ALA A 173 11.58 -3.31 -3.79
C ALA A 173 12.25 -2.49 -2.68
N ILE A 174 11.55 -2.34 -1.56
CA ILE A 174 12.03 -1.61 -0.39
C ILE A 174 12.23 -2.56 0.78
N VAL A 175 13.38 -2.45 1.42
CA VAL A 175 13.80 -3.30 2.54
C VAL A 175 13.30 -2.70 3.86
N ALA A 176 13.40 -1.37 3.97
CA ALA A 176 13.03 -0.65 5.17
C ALA A 176 12.45 0.72 4.84
N ILE A 177 11.56 1.21 5.71
CA ILE A 177 10.95 2.54 5.62
C ILE A 177 10.82 3.19 7.00
N ALA A 178 10.82 4.52 7.03
CA ALA A 178 10.56 5.31 8.22
C ALA A 178 9.97 6.68 7.85
N LEU A 179 9.25 7.31 8.79
CA LEU A 179 8.72 8.67 8.60
C LEU A 179 9.73 9.76 9.02
N SER A 180 10.89 9.38 9.56
CA SER A 180 11.97 10.28 9.96
C SER A 180 13.33 9.75 9.51
N GLN A 181 14.34 10.65 9.41
CA GLN A 181 15.71 10.26 9.09
C GLN A 181 16.32 9.37 10.18
N ASP A 182 16.09 9.72 11.45
CA ASP A 182 16.58 8.93 12.59
C ASP A 182 15.95 7.53 12.61
N GLY A 183 14.66 7.43 12.31
CA GLY A 183 13.95 6.16 12.15
C GLY A 183 14.56 5.30 11.04
N LEU A 184 14.95 5.91 9.91
CA LEU A 184 15.62 5.19 8.81
C LEU A 184 16.98 4.63 9.24
N ALA A 185 17.78 5.42 9.96
CA ALA A 185 19.08 4.98 10.45
C ALA A 185 18.96 3.80 11.43
N LYS A 186 17.93 3.83 12.30
CA LYS A 186 17.60 2.67 13.16
C LYS A 186 17.16 1.46 12.35
N ALA A 187 16.32 1.66 11.34
CA ALA A 187 15.83 0.60 10.47
C ALA A 187 16.98 -0.10 9.71
N GLN A 188 17.96 0.66 9.20
CA GLN A 188 19.16 0.12 8.57
C GLN A 188 19.98 -0.75 9.51
N LYS A 189 20.16 -0.30 10.76
CA LYS A 189 20.85 -1.09 11.79
C LYS A 189 20.09 -2.38 12.11
N ALA A 190 18.78 -2.29 12.28
CA ALA A 190 17.93 -3.46 12.55
C ALA A 190 17.97 -4.48 11.40
N GLN A 191 17.95 -4.00 10.15
CA GLN A 191 18.09 -4.85 8.97
C GLN A 191 19.46 -5.53 8.91
N ALA A 192 20.54 -4.79 9.13
CA ALA A 192 21.89 -5.36 9.10
C ALA A 192 22.09 -6.46 10.16
N VAL A 193 21.51 -6.31 11.35
CA VAL A 193 21.50 -7.35 12.39
C VAL A 193 20.73 -8.60 11.93
N LEU A 194 19.59 -8.42 11.25
CA LEU A 194 18.80 -9.52 10.73
C LEU A 194 19.54 -10.29 9.62
N ASP A 195 20.18 -9.57 8.71
CA ASP A 195 20.94 -10.15 7.60
C ASP A 195 22.13 -10.97 8.13
N ALA A 196 22.89 -10.42 9.08
CA ALA A 196 24.01 -11.12 9.72
C ALA A 196 23.59 -12.43 10.43
N ASN A 197 22.42 -12.45 11.07
CA ASN A 197 21.89 -13.65 11.71
C ASN A 197 21.37 -14.70 10.72
N THR A 198 21.07 -14.30 9.49
CA THR A 198 20.59 -15.19 8.42
C THR A 198 21.76 -15.90 7.73
N GLU A 199 22.90 -15.22 7.57
CA GLU A 199 24.12 -15.81 6.97
C GLU A 199 24.82 -16.84 7.87
N GLN A 200 24.51 -16.86 9.16
CA GLN A 200 25.07 -17.82 10.14
C GLN A 200 24.28 -19.13 10.27
N LYS A 201 23.15 -19.27 9.56
CA LYS A 201 22.31 -20.47 9.55
C LYS A 201 22.46 -21.23 8.23
#